data_AF-A0A484BXW3-F1
#
_entry.id   AF-A0A484BXW3-F1
#
_cell.length_a   1.000
_cell.length_b   1.000
_cell.length_c   1.000
_cell.angle_alpha   90.00
_cell.angle_beta   90.00
_cell.angle_gamma   90.00
#
_symmetry.space_group_name_H-M   'P 1'
#
loop_
_entity.id
_entity.type
_entity.pdbx_description
1 polymer ?
#
loop_
_entity_poly.entity_id
_entity_poly.type
_entity_poly.pdbx_seq_one_letter_code
_entity_poly.pdbx_strand_id
1 'polypeptide(L)'
;MTNNIVKVLQRSQLSHSQADVKHFIYIHSKWLENVTELELLLTTSNNSYRATLKHDEIKSAAEELEQPYDEFFAECKKALVTQLGLPGFDYELDEQQPCFKLFKCTGYETLYIDLPLRKASNCYQMLDAAIESAQRAPAAQASTTGETSEQYNELRTQYDQYIKDTKLYKKKLLQKFILLMNSKKERIEELERKLEQCNNVTANADTIEEPDQIEDDDDDDYGGETQVMSQRELMHERQKKAQNKE
;
A
#
# COMPACT_ATOMS: atom_id res chain seq x y z
N MET A 1 -17.87 -21.72 -21.03
CA MET A 1 -16.44 -22.08 -21.12
C MET A 1 -15.61 -20.85 -20.82
N THR A 2 -14.72 -20.91 -19.83
CA THR A 2 -13.84 -19.79 -19.47
C THR A 2 -12.39 -20.20 -19.71
N ASN A 3 -11.70 -19.45 -20.56
CA ASN A 3 -10.27 -19.61 -20.85
C ASN A 3 -9.53 -18.47 -20.18
N ASN A 4 -8.55 -18.79 -19.36
CA ASN A 4 -7.73 -17.80 -18.67
C ASN A 4 -6.26 -18.15 -18.86
N ILE A 5 -5.44 -17.14 -19.13
CA ILE A 5 -3.99 -17.30 -19.19
C ILE A 5 -3.42 -16.48 -18.04
N VAL A 6 -2.66 -17.16 -17.19
CA VAL A 6 -2.02 -16.53 -16.06
C VAL A 6 -0.53 -16.82 -16.04
N LYS A 7 0.22 -15.86 -15.50
CA LYS A 7 1.63 -16.04 -15.16
C LYS A 7 1.73 -16.24 -13.65
N VAL A 8 2.36 -17.32 -13.20
CA VAL A 8 2.62 -17.59 -11.78
C VAL A 8 4.13 -17.76 -11.53
N LEU A 9 4.55 -17.55 -10.29
CA LEU A 9 5.93 -17.75 -9.87
C LEU A 9 6.13 -19.23 -9.49
N GLN A 10 7.17 -19.86 -10.03
CA GLN A 10 7.55 -21.22 -9.66
C GLN A 10 8.29 -21.19 -8.32
N ARG A 11 7.90 -22.09 -7.41
CA ARG A 11 8.66 -22.41 -6.21
C ARG A 11 9.96 -23.10 -6.61
N SER A 12 11.10 -22.49 -6.27
CA SER A 12 12.41 -23.12 -6.39
C SER A 12 12.90 -23.55 -5.01
N GLN A 13 13.54 -24.72 -4.94
CA GLN A 13 14.28 -25.11 -3.74
C GLN A 13 15.50 -24.21 -3.62
N LEU A 14 15.56 -23.42 -2.54
CA LEU A 14 16.70 -22.56 -2.21
C LEU A 14 17.91 -23.44 -1.93
N SER A 15 18.80 -23.60 -2.92
CA SER A 15 20.11 -24.20 -2.70
C SER A 15 21.14 -23.11 -2.41
N HIS A 16 22.16 -23.43 -1.61
CA HIS A 16 23.15 -22.51 -1.06
C HIS A 16 24.02 -21.77 -2.12
N SER A 17 23.79 -22.02 -3.41
CA SER A 17 24.59 -21.53 -4.54
C SER A 17 23.75 -21.02 -5.72
N GLN A 18 22.47 -20.70 -5.54
CA GLN A 18 21.65 -20.19 -6.64
C GLN A 18 21.77 -18.67 -6.83
N ALA A 19 21.89 -18.26 -8.09
CA ALA A 19 21.62 -16.88 -8.49
C ALA A 19 20.12 -16.58 -8.27
N ASP A 20 19.79 -15.37 -7.81
CA ASP A 20 18.40 -14.91 -7.59
C ASP A 20 17.67 -14.72 -8.93
N VAL A 21 17.32 -15.83 -9.58
CA VAL A 21 16.62 -15.86 -10.85
C VAL A 21 15.20 -16.36 -10.59
N LYS A 22 14.22 -15.47 -10.77
CA LYS A 22 12.80 -15.82 -10.67
C LYS A 22 12.36 -16.64 -11.87
N HIS A 23 11.79 -17.81 -11.63
CA HIS A 23 11.25 -18.69 -12.66
C HIS A 23 9.74 -18.56 -12.71
N PHE A 24 9.17 -18.54 -13.91
CA PHE A 24 7.74 -18.36 -14.10
C PHE A 24 7.13 -19.55 -14.84
N ILE A 25 5.86 -19.80 -14.52
CA ILE A 25 5.03 -20.76 -15.24
C ILE A 25 3.87 -19.97 -15.83
N TYR A 26 3.64 -20.13 -17.13
CA TYR A 26 2.40 -19.69 -17.74
C TYR A 26 1.40 -20.83 -17.69
N ILE A 27 0.21 -20.57 -17.15
CA ILE A 27 -0.87 -21.55 -17.03
C ILE A 27 -2.04 -21.03 -17.86
N HIS A 28 -2.42 -21.80 -18.86
CA HIS A 28 -3.67 -21.64 -19.58
C HIS A 28 -4.68 -22.63 -18.99
N SER A 29 -5.73 -22.13 -18.35
CA SER A 29 -6.78 -22.94 -17.76
C SER A 29 -8.08 -22.80 -18.54
N LYS A 30 -8.62 -23.95 -18.96
CA LYS A 30 -9.91 -24.07 -19.64
C LYS A 30 -10.85 -24.89 -18.78
N TRP A 31 -11.86 -24.21 -18.25
CA TRP A 31 -12.83 -24.80 -17.34
C TRP A 31 -14.06 -25.25 -18.12
N LEU A 32 -14.26 -26.57 -18.19
CA LEU A 32 -15.46 -27.23 -18.73
C LEU A 32 -16.37 -27.66 -17.57
N GLU A 33 -17.53 -28.25 -17.86
CA GLU A 33 -18.53 -28.61 -16.85
C GLU A 33 -18.05 -29.68 -15.86
N ASN A 34 -17.26 -30.67 -16.31
CA ASN A 34 -16.84 -31.81 -15.49
C ASN A 34 -15.31 -31.94 -15.35
N VAL A 35 -14.56 -31.18 -16.15
CA VAL A 35 -13.11 -31.32 -16.30
C VAL A 35 -12.49 -29.96 -16.52
N THR A 36 -11.28 -29.76 -16.00
CA THR A 36 -10.44 -28.59 -16.28
C THR A 36 -9.22 -29.03 -17.07
N GLU A 37 -9.06 -28.48 -18.27
CA GLU A 37 -7.86 -28.67 -19.10
C GLU A 37 -6.85 -27.59 -18.73
N LEU A 38 -5.63 -28.00 -18.40
CA LEU A 38 -4.52 -27.12 -18.08
C LEU A 38 -3.41 -27.29 -19.11
N GLU A 39 -2.94 -26.20 -19.67
CA GLU A 39 -1.71 -26.16 -20.45
C GLU A 39 -0.70 -25.29 -19.71
N LEU A 40 0.49 -25.81 -19.47
CA LEU A 40 1.54 -25.13 -18.74
C LEU A 40 2.74 -24.92 -19.65
N LEU A 41 3.37 -23.75 -19.54
CA LEU A 41 4.61 -23.43 -20.25
C LEU A 41 5.61 -22.91 -19.23
N LEU A 42 6.74 -23.62 -19.13
CA LEU A 42 7.80 -23.26 -18.22
C LEU A 42 8.78 -22.30 -18.89
N THR A 43 9.07 -21.16 -18.26
CA THR A 43 9.95 -20.15 -18.88
C THR A 43 11.43 -20.54 -18.92
N THR A 44 11.87 -21.44 -18.04
CA THR A 44 13.28 -21.83 -17.91
C THR A 44 13.71 -22.76 -19.05
N SER A 45 12.92 -23.78 -19.34
CA SER A 45 13.22 -24.80 -20.34
C SER A 45 12.44 -24.61 -21.65
N ASN A 46 11.47 -23.69 -21.67
CA ASN A 46 10.51 -23.50 -22.76
C ASN A 46 9.74 -24.78 -23.12
N ASN A 47 9.65 -25.74 -22.18
CA ASN A 47 8.86 -26.94 -22.33
C ASN A 47 7.39 -26.64 -22.06
N SER A 48 6.53 -27.22 -22.90
CA SER A 48 5.08 -27.17 -22.70
C SER A 48 4.57 -28.49 -22.14
N TYR A 49 3.58 -28.40 -21.27
CA TYR A 49 2.94 -29.52 -20.60
C TYR A 49 1.43 -29.38 -20.66
N ARG A 50 0.73 -30.52 -20.63
CA ARG A 50 -0.73 -30.57 -20.56
C ARG A 50 -1.15 -31.46 -19.40
N ALA A 51 -2.11 -30.99 -18.62
CA ALA A 51 -2.79 -31.72 -17.58
C ALA A 51 -4.30 -31.66 -17.77
N THR A 52 -4.97 -32.65 -17.21
CA THR A 52 -6.42 -32.73 -17.18
C THR A 52 -6.81 -33.02 -15.75
N LEU A 53 -7.49 -32.08 -15.11
CA LEU A 53 -7.96 -32.18 -13.74
C LEU A 53 -9.45 -32.52 -13.77
N LYS A 54 -9.83 -33.68 -13.24
CA LYS A 54 -11.25 -34.05 -13.14
C LYS A 54 -11.85 -33.38 -11.91
N HIS A 55 -13.10 -32.93 -12.01
CA HIS A 55 -13.76 -32.31 -10.84
C HIS A 55 -14.03 -33.32 -9.72
N ASP A 56 -14.15 -34.61 -10.06
CA ASP A 56 -14.21 -35.70 -9.07
C ASP A 56 -12.93 -35.80 -8.21
N GLU A 57 -11.76 -35.52 -8.79
CA GLU A 57 -10.47 -35.50 -8.07
C GLU A 57 -10.40 -34.29 -7.13
N ILE A 58 -10.92 -33.13 -7.56
CA ILE A 58 -11.06 -31.94 -6.70
C ILE A 58 -12.01 -32.23 -5.54
N LYS A 59 -13.11 -32.93 -5.81
CA LYS A 59 -14.08 -33.31 -4.79
C LYS A 59 -13.49 -34.27 -3.76
N SER A 60 -12.75 -35.27 -4.24
CA SER A 60 -12.04 -36.21 -3.35
C SER A 60 -11.02 -35.48 -2.48
N ALA A 61 -10.25 -34.56 -3.06
CA ALA A 61 -9.28 -33.74 -2.31
C ALA A 61 -9.96 -32.81 -1.27
N ALA A 62 -11.13 -32.24 -1.60
CA ALA A 62 -11.92 -31.44 -0.65
C ALA A 62 -12.43 -32.29 0.53
N GLU A 63 -12.89 -33.51 0.26
CA GLU A 63 -13.32 -34.48 1.28
C GLU A 63 -12.14 -34.90 2.18
N GLU A 64 -10.96 -35.15 1.61
CA GLU A 64 -9.72 -35.47 2.36
C GLU A 64 -9.25 -34.33 3.26
N LEU A 65 -9.45 -33.08 2.84
CA LEU A 65 -9.11 -31.89 3.61
C LEU A 65 -10.23 -31.44 4.57
N GLU A 66 -11.33 -32.19 4.64
CA GLU A 66 -12.54 -31.88 5.42
C GLU A 66 -13.11 -30.47 5.12
N GLN A 67 -12.99 -30.01 3.88
CA GLN A 67 -13.47 -28.69 3.43
C GLN A 67 -14.73 -28.80 2.56
N PRO A 68 -15.62 -27.78 2.61
CA PRO A 68 -16.76 -27.72 1.70
C PRO A 68 -16.28 -27.67 0.24
N TYR A 69 -16.84 -28.55 -0.61
CA TYR A 69 -16.47 -28.66 -2.03
C TYR A 69 -16.55 -27.31 -2.76
N ASP A 70 -17.63 -26.56 -2.58
CA ASP A 70 -17.84 -25.30 -3.29
C ASP A 70 -16.79 -24.24 -2.93
N GLU A 71 -16.38 -24.18 -1.66
CA GLU A 71 -15.35 -23.26 -1.18
C GLU A 71 -13.97 -23.66 -1.70
N PHE A 72 -13.63 -24.95 -1.59
CA PHE A 72 -12.37 -25.50 -2.09
C PHE A 72 -12.23 -25.34 -3.61
N PHE A 73 -13.29 -25.62 -4.35
CA PHE A 73 -13.33 -25.46 -5.80
C PHE A 73 -13.16 -23.99 -6.20
N ALA A 74 -13.84 -23.07 -5.52
CA ALA A 74 -13.70 -21.64 -5.76
C ALA A 74 -12.27 -21.15 -5.45
N GLU A 75 -11.64 -21.67 -4.39
CA GLU A 75 -10.27 -21.35 -4.01
C GLU A 75 -9.26 -21.87 -5.05
N CYS A 76 -9.36 -23.13 -5.45
CA CYS A 76 -8.55 -23.73 -6.53
C CYS A 76 -8.70 -22.96 -7.85
N LYS A 77 -9.93 -22.60 -8.20
CA LYS A 77 -10.20 -21.78 -9.40
C LYS A 77 -9.57 -20.40 -9.31
N LYS A 78 -9.67 -19.73 -8.16
CA LYS A 78 -8.99 -18.44 -7.93
C LYS A 78 -7.48 -18.58 -8.05
N ALA A 79 -6.89 -19.62 -7.44
CA ALA A 79 -5.45 -19.86 -7.51
C ALA A 79 -4.95 -20.08 -8.95
N LEU A 80 -5.72 -20.74 -9.82
CA LEU A 80 -5.34 -21.03 -11.21
C LEU A 80 -5.74 -19.94 -12.23
N VAL A 81 -6.51 -18.92 -11.81
CA VAL A 81 -7.00 -17.83 -12.67
C VAL A 81 -6.47 -16.46 -12.25
N THR A 82 -5.83 -16.34 -11.09
CA THR A 82 -5.24 -15.08 -10.62
C THR A 82 -3.89 -14.81 -11.29
N GLN A 83 -3.76 -13.64 -11.90
CA GLN A 83 -2.49 -13.19 -12.49
C GLN A 83 -1.45 -12.93 -11.39
N LEU A 84 -0.21 -13.39 -11.61
CA LEU A 84 0.89 -13.41 -10.63
C LEU A 84 0.70 -14.37 -9.45
N GLY A 85 -0.34 -15.20 -9.48
CA GLY A 85 -0.66 -16.15 -8.42
C GLY A 85 -1.45 -15.52 -7.27
N LEU A 86 -2.15 -16.37 -6.52
CA LEU A 86 -2.93 -15.95 -5.36
C LEU A 86 -2.00 -15.83 -4.13
N PRO A 87 -2.07 -14.76 -3.31
CA PRO A 87 -1.23 -14.66 -2.12
C PRO A 87 -1.45 -15.83 -1.17
N GLY A 88 -0.35 -16.41 -0.68
CA GLY A 88 -0.40 -17.60 0.18
C GLY A 88 -0.52 -18.92 -0.60
N PHE A 89 -0.43 -18.90 -1.93
CA PHE A 89 -0.30 -20.09 -2.76
C PHE A 89 1.06 -20.15 -3.45
N ASP A 90 1.65 -21.33 -3.42
CA ASP A 90 2.90 -21.65 -4.12
C ASP A 90 2.64 -22.69 -5.20
N TYR A 91 3.36 -22.53 -6.32
CA TYR A 91 3.20 -23.34 -7.52
C TYR A 91 4.51 -24.06 -7.81
N GLU A 92 4.49 -25.38 -7.81
CA GLU A 92 5.67 -26.20 -8.12
C GLU A 92 5.43 -27.01 -9.39
N LEU A 93 6.46 -27.08 -10.22
CA LEU A 93 6.49 -27.89 -11.42
C LEU A 93 7.83 -28.62 -11.45
N ASP A 94 7.78 -29.94 -11.32
CA ASP A 94 8.96 -30.80 -11.43
C ASP A 94 9.09 -31.30 -12.88
N GLU A 95 10.26 -31.07 -13.48
CA GLU A 95 10.57 -31.53 -14.84
C GLU A 95 11.08 -32.98 -14.88
N GLN A 96 11.65 -33.49 -13.77
CA GLN A 96 12.17 -34.86 -13.68
C GLN A 96 11.03 -35.86 -13.54
N GLN A 97 10.10 -35.58 -12.64
CA GLN A 97 8.80 -36.24 -12.58
C GLN A 97 7.76 -35.23 -13.01
N PRO A 98 7.25 -35.30 -14.26
CA PRO A 98 6.36 -34.29 -14.80
C PRO A 98 5.07 -34.26 -13.99
N CYS A 99 5.05 -33.40 -12.97
CA CYS A 99 3.94 -33.20 -12.05
C CYS A 99 3.84 -31.71 -11.72
N PHE A 100 2.62 -31.25 -11.56
CA PHE A 100 2.29 -29.90 -11.13
C PHE A 100 1.64 -29.98 -9.77
N LYS A 101 2.18 -29.23 -8.81
CA LYS A 101 1.69 -29.18 -7.45
C LYS A 101 1.29 -27.77 -7.07
N LEU A 102 0.11 -27.66 -6.46
CA LEU A 102 -0.38 -26.42 -5.87
C LEU A 102 -0.37 -26.57 -4.36
N PHE A 103 0.31 -25.65 -3.68
CA PHE A 103 0.36 -25.61 -2.23
C PHE A 103 -0.32 -24.36 -1.71
N LYS A 104 -0.99 -24.49 -0.56
CA LYS A 104 -1.43 -23.36 0.26
C LYS A 104 -0.50 -23.24 1.46
N CYS A 105 0.12 -22.08 1.60
CA CYS A 105 1.14 -21.77 2.60
C CYS A 105 0.63 -20.84 3.70
N THR A 106 -0.70 -20.74 3.89
CA THR A 106 -1.29 -19.94 4.96
C THR A 106 -1.34 -20.75 6.26
N GLY A 107 -0.36 -20.50 7.16
CA GLY A 107 -0.25 -21.18 8.45
C GLY A 107 0.59 -22.45 8.37
N TYR A 108 0.10 -23.47 7.67
CA TYR A 108 0.82 -24.72 7.39
C TYR A 108 0.76 -25.04 5.89
N GLU A 109 1.80 -25.70 5.39
CA GLU A 109 1.89 -26.10 3.99
C GLU A 109 0.90 -27.24 3.72
N THR A 110 -0.12 -26.97 2.90
CA THR A 110 -1.14 -27.94 2.51
C THR A 110 -1.06 -28.18 1.01
N LEU A 111 -0.97 -29.44 0.59
CA LEU A 111 -1.04 -29.81 -0.81
C LEU A 111 -2.50 -29.80 -1.26
N TYR A 112 -2.84 -28.92 -2.20
CA TYR A 112 -4.20 -28.73 -2.71
C TYR A 112 -4.44 -29.55 -3.98
N ILE A 113 -3.48 -29.53 -4.91
CA ILE A 113 -3.60 -30.20 -6.20
C ILE A 113 -2.27 -30.88 -6.51
N ASP A 114 -2.32 -32.14 -6.89
CA ASP A 114 -1.20 -32.89 -7.47
C ASP A 114 -1.64 -33.48 -8.80
N LEU A 115 -1.03 -33.01 -9.90
CA LEU A 115 -1.44 -33.35 -11.25
C LEU A 115 -0.29 -33.91 -12.06
N PRO A 116 -0.42 -35.13 -12.62
CA PRO A 116 0.56 -35.65 -13.56
C PRO A 116 0.49 -34.85 -14.87
N LEU A 117 1.66 -34.39 -15.32
CA LEU A 117 1.82 -33.61 -16.54
C LEU A 117 2.21 -34.52 -17.71
N ARG A 118 1.64 -34.26 -18.88
CA ARG A 118 2.07 -34.85 -20.15
C ARG A 118 2.85 -33.83 -20.94
N LYS A 119 4.05 -34.16 -21.40
CA LYS A 119 4.84 -33.26 -22.23
C LYS A 119 4.11 -33.00 -23.55
N ALA A 120 3.86 -31.73 -23.85
CA ALA A 120 3.29 -31.28 -25.11
C ALA A 120 4.43 -30.81 -26.03
N SER A 121 4.39 -31.24 -27.29
CA SER A 121 5.37 -30.82 -28.31
C SER A 121 5.10 -29.43 -28.86
N ASN A 122 3.95 -28.83 -28.53
CA ASN A 122 3.42 -27.65 -29.19
C ASN A 122 2.79 -26.70 -28.16
N CYS A 123 3.21 -25.44 -28.17
CA CYS A 123 2.70 -24.35 -27.33
C CYS A 123 1.79 -23.34 -28.08
N TYR A 124 1.49 -23.58 -29.37
CA TYR A 124 0.70 -22.67 -30.21
C TYR A 124 -0.70 -22.44 -29.63
N GLN A 125 -1.33 -23.43 -29.01
CA GLN A 125 -2.66 -23.27 -28.40
C GLN A 125 -2.68 -22.21 -27.29
N MET A 126 -1.62 -22.16 -26.47
CA MET A 126 -1.46 -21.14 -25.45
C MET A 126 -1.20 -19.76 -26.07
N LEU A 127 -0.41 -19.70 -27.14
CA LEU A 127 -0.11 -18.44 -27.84
C LEU A 127 -1.35 -17.89 -28.56
N ASP A 128 -2.12 -18.74 -29.23
CA ASP A 128 -3.37 -18.36 -29.90
C ASP A 128 -4.38 -17.86 -28.87
N ALA A 129 -4.54 -18.55 -27.74
CA ALA A 129 -5.38 -18.10 -26.65
C ALA A 129 -4.86 -16.79 -26.02
N ALA A 130 -3.55 -16.56 -25.98
CA ALA A 130 -2.96 -15.30 -25.51
C ALA A 130 -3.29 -14.15 -26.47
N ILE A 131 -3.18 -14.39 -27.78
CA ILE A 131 -3.53 -13.43 -28.83
C ILE A 131 -5.03 -13.09 -28.75
N GLU A 132 -5.90 -14.09 -28.63
CA GLU A 132 -7.33 -13.87 -28.46
C GLU A 132 -7.65 -13.05 -27.19
N SER A 133 -6.98 -13.36 -26.08
CA SER A 133 -7.16 -12.61 -24.83
C SER A 133 -6.71 -11.14 -24.97
N ALA A 134 -5.60 -10.91 -25.67
CA ALA A 134 -5.09 -9.57 -25.95
C ALA A 134 -6.01 -8.79 -26.91
N GLN A 135 -6.66 -9.48 -27.85
CA GLN A 135 -7.62 -8.88 -28.79
C GLN A 135 -8.99 -8.61 -28.15
N ARG A 136 -9.38 -9.31 -27.08
CA ARG A 136 -10.60 -9.01 -26.29
C ARG A 136 -10.41 -7.87 -25.30
N ALA A 137 -9.19 -7.69 -24.79
CA ALA A 137 -8.85 -6.63 -23.84
C ALA A 137 -9.17 -5.17 -24.28
N PRO A 138 -9.18 -4.77 -25.57
CA PRO A 138 -9.48 -3.39 -25.96
C PRO A 138 -10.98 -3.05 -25.83
N ALA A 139 -11.88 -4.05 -25.85
CA ALA A 139 -13.32 -3.81 -25.87
C ALA A 139 -13.93 -3.65 -24.46
N ALA A 140 -13.38 -4.34 -23.45
CA ALA A 140 -13.92 -4.30 -22.09
C ALA A 140 -13.32 -3.19 -21.21
N GLN A 141 -12.11 -2.69 -21.52
CA GLN A 141 -11.52 -1.58 -20.77
C GLN A 141 -12.02 -0.20 -21.23
N ALA A 142 -12.67 -0.08 -22.39
CA ALA A 142 -13.19 1.21 -22.85
C ALA A 142 -14.40 1.72 -22.03
N SER A 143 -15.16 0.83 -21.37
CA SER A 143 -16.36 1.22 -20.62
C SER A 143 -16.14 1.49 -19.13
N THR A 144 -15.14 0.90 -18.47
CA THR A 144 -14.85 1.11 -17.03
C THR A 144 -13.76 2.14 -16.75
N THR A 145 -13.01 2.58 -17.78
CA THR A 145 -11.92 3.57 -17.59
C THR A 145 -12.45 5.01 -17.51
N GLY A 146 -13.68 5.28 -17.98
CA GLY A 146 -14.29 6.62 -17.90
C GLY A 146 -14.51 7.08 -16.46
N GLU A 147 -15.24 6.28 -15.66
CA GLU A 147 -15.63 6.64 -14.28
C GLU A 147 -14.41 6.71 -13.33
N THR A 148 -13.43 5.82 -13.52
CA THR A 148 -12.21 5.80 -12.69
C THR A 148 -11.24 6.93 -13.06
N SER A 149 -11.20 7.33 -14.34
CA SER A 149 -10.38 8.46 -14.82
C SER A 149 -10.93 9.80 -14.34
N GLU A 150 -12.25 9.98 -14.33
CA GLU A 150 -12.89 11.19 -13.81
C GLU A 150 -12.66 11.37 -12.31
N GLN A 151 -12.83 10.31 -11.51
CA GLN A 151 -12.53 10.35 -10.07
C GLN A 151 -11.05 10.64 -9.77
N TYR A 152 -10.14 10.07 -10.56
CA TYR A 152 -8.71 10.34 -10.42
C TYR A 152 -8.35 11.79 -10.79
N ASN A 153 -8.98 12.33 -11.84
CA ASN A 153 -8.81 13.72 -12.23
C ASN A 153 -9.39 14.69 -11.19
N GLU A 154 -10.54 14.37 -10.61
CA GLU A 154 -11.15 15.16 -9.55
C GLU A 154 -10.26 15.17 -8.29
N LEU A 155 -9.77 14.00 -7.86
CA LEU A 155 -8.83 13.90 -6.73
C LEU A 155 -7.53 14.69 -6.98
N ARG A 156 -7.01 14.65 -8.21
CA ARG A 156 -5.83 15.42 -8.60
C ARG A 156 -6.08 16.93 -8.52
N THR A 157 -7.23 17.41 -8.98
CA THR A 157 -7.57 18.83 -8.89
C THR A 157 -7.74 19.30 -7.44
N GLN A 158 -8.35 18.48 -6.58
CA GLN A 158 -8.47 18.77 -5.14
C GLN A 158 -7.08 18.86 -4.48
N TYR A 159 -6.16 17.96 -4.83
CA TYR A 159 -4.80 17.98 -4.33
C TYR A 159 -4.02 19.23 -4.78
N ASP A 160 -4.16 19.63 -6.05
CA ASP A 160 -3.54 20.85 -6.57
C ASP A 160 -4.11 22.11 -5.89
N GLN A 161 -5.41 22.13 -5.58
CA GLN A 161 -6.07 23.18 -4.81
C GLN A 161 -5.48 23.27 -3.39
N TYR A 162 -5.38 22.13 -2.70
CA TYR A 162 -4.82 22.05 -1.35
C TYR A 162 -3.37 22.57 -1.27
N ILE A 163 -2.54 22.25 -2.25
CA ILE A 163 -1.16 22.78 -2.33
C ILE A 163 -1.16 24.30 -2.47
N LYS A 164 -2.02 24.85 -3.34
CA LYS A 164 -2.13 26.30 -3.54
C LYS A 164 -2.58 27.00 -2.25
N ASP A 165 -3.59 26.46 -1.58
CA ASP A 165 -4.12 27.03 -0.34
C ASP A 165 -3.08 26.97 0.78
N THR A 166 -2.34 25.86 0.89
CA THR A 166 -1.25 25.70 1.85
C THR A 166 -0.14 26.74 1.62
N LYS A 167 0.26 26.96 0.37
CA LYS A 167 1.26 27.98 0.01
C LYS A 167 0.77 29.39 0.33
N LEU A 168 -0.50 29.68 0.06
CA LEU A 168 -1.11 30.98 0.34
C LEU A 168 -1.23 31.24 1.85
N TYR A 169 -1.62 30.23 2.62
CA TYR A 169 -1.65 30.29 4.08
C TYR A 169 -0.26 30.53 4.66
N LYS A 170 0.76 29.81 4.19
CA LYS A 170 2.16 30.01 4.60
C LYS A 170 2.63 31.45 4.32
N LYS A 171 2.28 32.02 3.17
CA LYS A 171 2.60 33.41 2.83
C LYS A 171 1.92 34.40 3.77
N LYS A 172 0.62 34.21 4.07
CA LYS A 172 -0.12 35.05 5.02
C LYS A 172 0.47 34.99 6.43
N LEU A 173 0.84 33.79 6.89
CA LEU A 173 1.46 33.60 8.20
C LEU A 173 2.80 34.33 8.29
N LEU A 174 3.65 34.19 7.27
CA LEU A 174 4.93 34.91 7.19
C LEU A 174 4.73 36.43 7.20
N GLN A 175 3.73 36.93 6.48
CA GLN A 175 3.40 38.36 6.47
C GLN A 175 2.98 38.86 7.86
N LYS A 176 2.15 38.10 8.60
CA LYS A 176 1.79 38.43 9.97
C LYS A 176 3.02 38.43 10.90
N PHE A 177 3.93 37.48 10.72
CA PHE A 177 5.15 37.40 11.51
C PHE A 177 6.06 38.62 11.28
N ILE A 178 6.22 39.05 10.03
CA ILE A 178 6.98 40.27 9.68
C ILE A 178 6.34 41.51 10.31
N LEU A 179 5.00 41.62 10.27
CA LEU A 179 4.30 42.74 10.89
C LEU A 179 4.54 42.80 12.40
N LEU A 180 4.45 41.64 13.08
CA LEU A 180 4.71 41.54 14.52
C LEU A 180 6.17 41.89 14.85
N MET A 181 7.13 41.38 14.07
CA MET A 181 8.54 41.74 14.22
C MET A 181 8.77 43.25 14.08
N ASN A 182 8.14 43.88 13.09
CA ASN A 182 8.29 45.31 12.86
C ASN A 182 7.69 46.13 14.01
N SER A 183 6.51 45.75 14.50
CA SER A 183 5.90 46.38 15.68
C SER A 183 6.77 46.25 16.92
N LYS A 184 7.40 45.08 17.13
CA LYS A 184 8.35 44.90 18.25
C LYS A 184 9.63 45.70 18.06
N LYS A 185 10.16 45.82 16.83
CA LYS A 185 11.30 46.70 16.53
C LYS A 185 10.99 48.16 16.83
N GLU A 186 9.83 48.64 16.37
CA GLU A 186 9.37 50.01 16.63
C GLU A 186 9.23 50.26 18.15
N ARG A 187 8.71 49.29 18.89
CA ARG A 187 8.63 49.38 20.36
C ARG A 187 10.01 49.41 21.02
N ILE A 188 10.98 48.63 20.52
CA ILE A 188 12.36 48.67 21.00
C ILE A 188 12.97 50.04 20.73
N GLU A 189 12.85 50.57 19.51
CA GLU A 189 13.34 51.91 19.16
C GLU A 189 12.68 53.01 20.02
N GLU A 190 11.39 52.88 20.33
CA GLU A 190 10.69 53.82 21.21
C GLU A 190 11.23 53.76 22.65
N LEU A 191 11.50 52.56 23.16
CA LEU A 191 12.07 52.35 24.50
C LEU A 191 13.53 52.81 24.57
N GLU A 192 14.33 52.53 23.54
CA GLU A 192 15.70 53.03 23.41
C GLU A 192 15.72 54.56 23.40
N ARG A 193 14.84 55.21 22.63
CA ARG A 193 14.70 56.67 22.64
C ARG A 193 14.31 57.23 24.01
N LYS A 194 13.41 56.55 24.73
CA LYS A 194 13.02 56.95 26.10
C LYS A 194 14.19 56.80 27.08
N LEU A 195 14.95 55.71 26.98
CA LEU A 195 16.16 55.50 27.79
C LEU A 195 17.24 56.55 27.49
N GLU A 196 17.46 56.90 26.22
CA GLU A 196 18.38 57.97 25.83
C GLU A 196 17.91 59.33 26.36
N GLN A 197 16.61 59.62 26.33
CA GLN A 197 16.07 60.85 26.91
C GLN A 197 16.24 60.89 28.42
N CYS A 198 15.97 59.79 29.14
CA CYS A 198 16.22 59.69 30.57
C CYS A 198 17.71 59.85 30.91
N ASN A 199 18.62 59.18 30.19
CA ASN A 199 20.07 59.30 30.39
C ASN A 199 20.61 60.71 30.08
N ASN A 200 20.04 61.40 29.09
CA ASN A 200 20.40 62.79 28.78
C ASN A 200 19.83 63.78 29.81
N VAL A 201 18.72 63.46 30.47
CA VAL A 201 18.17 64.24 31.59
C VAL A 201 19.02 64.02 32.86
N THR A 202 19.45 62.79 33.17
CA THR A 202 20.38 62.54 34.29
C THR A 202 21.79 63.08 34.07
N ALA A 203 22.26 63.23 32.83
CA ALA A 203 23.53 63.90 32.53
C ALA A 203 23.46 65.44 32.67
N ASN A 204 22.26 66.03 32.73
CA ASN A 204 22.03 67.47 32.86
C ASN A 204 21.31 67.87 34.16
N ALA A 205 21.10 66.94 35.09
CA ALA A 205 20.40 67.18 36.34
C ALA A 205 21.31 66.92 37.55
N ASP A 206 22.33 67.76 37.72
CA ASP A 206 22.71 68.18 39.06
C ASP A 206 21.59 69.11 39.55
N THR A 207 20.60 68.57 40.28
CA THR A 207 19.88 69.17 41.43
C THR A 207 18.63 68.32 41.80
N ILE A 208 18.80 67.48 42.85
CA ILE A 208 17.93 67.25 44.03
C ILE A 208 16.50 66.63 43.87
N GLU A 209 16.34 65.44 44.50
CA GLU A 209 15.17 64.78 45.18
C GLU A 209 13.85 64.57 44.38
N GLU A 210 13.08 63.46 44.42
CA GLU A 210 12.96 62.19 45.18
C GLU A 210 12.16 61.20 44.27
N PRO A 211 12.03 59.90 44.60
CA PRO A 211 11.50 58.87 43.69
C PRO A 211 9.99 58.67 43.83
N ASP A 212 9.21 59.02 42.81
CA ASP A 212 7.80 58.64 42.72
C ASP A 212 7.59 57.40 41.83
N GLN A 213 6.93 56.44 42.48
CA GLN A 213 6.36 55.17 42.02
C GLN A 213 5.87 55.17 40.58
N ILE A 214 6.32 54.19 39.80
CA ILE A 214 5.61 53.76 38.59
C ILE A 214 5.21 52.31 38.83
N GLU A 215 3.90 52.12 38.86
CA GLU A 215 3.17 50.88 39.05
C GLU A 215 3.51 49.89 37.92
N ASP A 216 4.00 48.70 38.31
CA ASP A 216 4.03 47.51 37.46
C ASP A 216 2.59 47.03 37.26
N ASP A 217 1.96 47.45 36.16
CA ASP A 217 0.69 46.86 35.70
C ASP A 217 1.02 45.63 34.83
N ASP A 218 1.38 44.55 35.53
CA ASP A 218 1.46 43.18 35.02
C ASP A 218 0.03 42.69 34.70
N ASP A 219 -0.40 42.82 33.45
CA ASP A 219 -1.66 42.23 32.97
C ASP A 219 -1.46 41.62 31.56
N ASP A 220 -0.63 40.57 31.50
CA ASP A 220 -0.64 39.58 30.41
C ASP A 220 -0.85 38.19 31.04
N ASP A 221 -2.12 37.86 31.30
CA ASP A 221 -2.60 36.51 31.61
C ASP A 221 -2.27 35.56 30.44
N TYR A 222 -1.07 34.99 30.48
CA TYR A 222 -0.65 33.88 29.62
C TYR A 222 -0.97 32.53 30.27
N GLY A 223 -2.24 32.33 30.62
CA GLY A 223 -2.80 31.08 31.15
C GLY A 223 -3.16 30.08 30.04
N GLY A 224 -2.18 29.65 29.23
CA GLY A 224 -2.35 28.54 28.28
C GLY A 224 -1.47 27.36 28.68
N GLU A 225 -2.03 26.34 29.33
CA GLU A 225 -1.33 25.10 29.66
C GLU A 225 -0.67 24.51 28.41
N THR A 226 0.67 24.60 28.34
CA THR A 226 1.44 23.85 27.36
C THR A 226 1.52 22.42 27.87
N GLN A 227 0.51 21.60 27.56
CA GLN A 227 0.50 20.18 27.91
C GLN A 227 1.61 19.45 27.13
N VAL A 228 2.78 19.34 27.73
CA VAL A 228 3.78 18.35 27.32
C VAL A 228 3.39 17.04 27.98
N MET A 229 2.59 16.24 27.25
CA MET A 229 2.22 14.88 27.67
C MET A 229 3.49 14.07 27.93
N SER A 230 3.65 13.59 29.17
CA SER A 230 4.75 12.70 29.51
C SER A 230 4.53 11.33 28.84
N GLN A 231 5.62 10.66 28.46
CA GLN A 231 5.59 9.38 27.75
C GLN A 231 4.79 8.28 28.51
N ARG A 232 4.64 8.42 29.84
CA ARG A 232 3.78 7.56 30.66
C ARG A 232 2.28 7.75 30.41
N GLU A 233 1.85 8.98 30.14
CA GLU A 233 0.44 9.32 29.93
C GLU A 233 -0.03 8.84 28.55
N LEU A 234 0.83 8.93 27.53
CA LEU A 234 0.59 8.36 26.20
C LEU A 234 0.42 6.83 26.21
N MET A 235 1.09 6.12 27.12
CA MET A 235 0.90 4.67 27.25
C MET A 235 -0.41 4.30 27.94
N HIS A 236 -0.82 5.05 28.96
CA HIS A 236 -2.10 4.82 29.63
C HIS A 236 -3.31 5.11 28.72
N GLU A 237 -3.23 6.12 27.86
CA GLU A 237 -4.32 6.45 26.93
C GLU A 237 -4.48 5.39 25.82
N ARG A 238 -3.37 4.79 25.35
CA ARG A 238 -3.39 3.67 24.39
C ARG A 238 -4.01 2.40 24.98
N GLN A 239 -3.77 2.12 26.26
CA GLN A 239 -4.38 0.98 26.94
C GLN A 239 -5.90 1.16 27.16
N LYS A 240 -6.36 2.38 27.48
CA LYS A 240 -7.79 2.68 27.58
C LYS A 240 -8.52 2.58 26.24
N LYS A 241 -7.89 3.00 25.14
CA LYS A 241 -8.47 2.86 23.79
C LYS A 241 -8.55 1.41 23.30
N ALA A 242 -7.71 0.51 23.84
CA ALA A 242 -7.77 -0.91 23.54
C ALA A 242 -8.90 -1.64 24.29
N GLN A 243 -9.26 -1.19 25.50
CA GLN A 243 -10.33 -1.82 26.30
C GLN A 243 -11.75 -1.38 25.91
N ASN A 244 -11.92 -0.27 25.20
CA ASN A 244 -13.23 0.20 24.72
C ASN A 244 -13.57 -0.27 23.29
N LYS A 245 -12.85 -1.26 22.76
CA LYS A 245 -13.05 -1.81 21.41
C LYS A 245 -13.43 -3.29 21.38
N GLU A 246 -13.80 -3.85 22.53
CA GLU A 246 -14.48 -5.14 22.65
C GLU A 246 -15.96 -4.93 22.98
#